data_AF-A0A7C1D710-F1
#
_entry.id   AF-A0A7C1D710-F1
#
_cell.length_a   1.000
_cell.length_b   1.000
_cell.length_c   1.000
_cell.angle_alpha   90.00
_cell.angle_beta   90.00
_cell.angle_gamma   90.00
#
_symmetry.space_group_name_H-M   'P 1'
#
loop_
_entity.id
_entity.type
_entity.pdbx_description
1 polymer ?
#
loop_
_entity_poly.entity_id
_entity_poly.type
_entity_poly.pdbx_seq_one_letter_code
_entity_poly.pdbx_strand_id
1 'polypeptide(L)'
;MGDRPKIKKILPVINKFKNKKIKNINLEHYKKEIIKIFNILYKIKGIKSTGTPKLLHIFAPNFFVMWDSYIRKYYKFKKGDAEDYFNFLKMMQQNFKHLKINKKRMTLAKAIDEYNYIKITLPGLAKKKK
;
A
#
# COMPACT_ATOMS: atom_id res chain seq x y z
N MET A 1 -11.70 21.33 -13.81
CA MET A 1 -11.42 20.10 -14.60
C MET A 1 -10.91 19.00 -13.67
N GLY A 2 -11.76 18.01 -13.38
CA GLY A 2 -11.65 17.14 -12.20
C GLY A 2 -10.63 16.00 -12.31
N ASP A 3 -10.32 15.37 -11.18
CA ASP A 3 -9.34 14.28 -11.08
C ASP A 3 -9.81 12.94 -11.68
N ARG A 4 -11.09 12.83 -12.10
CA ARG A 4 -11.65 11.63 -12.76
C ARG A 4 -10.87 11.16 -14.01
N PRO A 5 -10.52 12.03 -14.97
CA PRO A 5 -9.68 11.65 -16.12
C PRO A 5 -8.31 11.08 -15.73
N LYS A 6 -7.70 11.55 -14.64
CA LYS A 6 -6.40 11.03 -14.17
C LYS A 6 -6.52 9.59 -13.66
N ILE A 7 -7.58 9.28 -12.92
CA ILE A 7 -7.85 7.91 -12.42
C ILE A 7 -8.12 6.97 -13.60
N LYS A 8 -8.99 7.36 -14.55
CA LYS A 8 -9.29 6.52 -15.72
C LYS A 8 -8.05 6.16 -16.54
N LYS A 9 -7.10 7.10 -16.69
CA LYS A 9 -5.85 6.89 -17.44
C LYS A 9 -4.89 5.90 -16.76
N ILE A 10 -4.90 5.81 -15.43
CA ILE A 10 -3.97 4.93 -14.69
C ILE A 10 -4.56 3.54 -14.40
N LEU A 11 -5.88 3.38 -14.47
CA LEU A 11 -6.57 2.10 -14.25
C LEU A 11 -5.98 0.93 -15.05
N PRO A 12 -5.67 1.05 -16.36
CA PRO A 12 -5.05 -0.04 -17.11
C PRO A 12 -3.70 -0.49 -16.53
N VAL A 13 -2.91 0.46 -16.01
CA VAL A 13 -1.62 0.15 -15.39
C VAL A 13 -1.81 -0.54 -14.04
N ILE A 14 -2.78 -0.08 -13.25
CA ILE A 14 -3.14 -0.70 -11.96
C ILE A 14 -3.69 -2.13 -12.17
N ASN A 15 -4.48 -2.34 -13.23
CA ASN A 15 -5.05 -3.64 -13.56
C ASN A 15 -3.99 -4.73 -13.78
N LYS A 16 -2.76 -4.37 -14.19
CA LYS A 16 -1.63 -5.30 -14.27
C LYS A 16 -1.35 -6.00 -12.93
N PHE A 17 -1.72 -5.38 -11.81
CA PHE A 17 -1.45 -5.89 -10.46
C PHE A 17 -2.61 -6.66 -9.83
N LYS A 18 -3.80 -6.67 -10.44
CA LYS A 18 -5.01 -7.32 -9.85
C LYS A 18 -4.82 -8.78 -9.49
N ASN A 19 -4.17 -9.53 -10.37
CA ASN A 19 -3.94 -10.97 -10.21
C ASN A 19 -2.56 -11.29 -9.62
N LYS A 20 -1.76 -10.26 -9.30
CA LYS A 20 -0.42 -10.41 -8.74
C LYS A 20 -0.53 -10.52 -7.22
N LYS A 21 0.33 -11.35 -6.62
CA LYS A 21 0.40 -11.54 -5.18
C LYS A 21 1.72 -11.00 -4.66
N ILE A 22 1.68 -10.14 -3.64
CA ILE A 22 2.90 -9.60 -3.04
C ILE A 22 3.84 -10.68 -2.53
N LYS A 23 3.32 -11.85 -2.13
CA LYS A 23 4.11 -12.93 -1.52
C LYS A 23 5.31 -13.39 -2.36
N ASN A 24 5.15 -13.58 -3.67
CA ASN A 24 6.12 -14.29 -4.52
C ASN A 24 6.68 -13.46 -5.67
N ILE A 25 6.31 -12.18 -5.75
CA ILE A 25 6.62 -11.36 -6.92
C ILE A 25 7.98 -10.67 -6.81
N ASN A 26 8.72 -10.57 -7.91
CA ASN A 26 9.91 -9.71 -7.94
C ASN A 26 9.47 -8.23 -7.98
N LEU A 27 9.52 -7.53 -6.84
CA LEU A 27 9.12 -6.13 -6.75
C LEU A 27 10.03 -5.20 -7.55
N GLU A 28 11.33 -5.50 -7.68
CA GLU A 28 12.28 -4.66 -8.43
C GLU A 28 11.90 -4.56 -9.91
N HIS A 29 11.43 -5.68 -10.49
CA HIS A 29 10.94 -5.70 -11.87
C HIS A 29 9.78 -4.71 -12.11
N TYR A 30 8.96 -4.41 -11.09
CA TYR A 30 7.83 -3.49 -11.18
C TYR A 30 8.08 -2.12 -10.54
N LYS A 31 9.32 -1.81 -10.14
CA LYS A 31 9.63 -0.56 -9.42
C LYS A 31 9.16 0.66 -10.20
N LYS A 32 9.49 0.74 -11.50
CA LYS A 32 9.13 1.89 -12.35
C LYS A 32 7.62 2.10 -12.40
N GLU A 33 6.83 1.04 -12.56
CA GLU A 33 5.38 1.11 -12.61
C GLU A 33 4.77 1.51 -11.25
N ILE A 34 5.25 0.93 -10.15
CA ILE A 34 4.78 1.26 -8.80
C ILE A 34 5.03 2.74 -8.51
N ILE A 35 6.23 3.22 -8.78
CA ILE A 35 6.60 4.64 -8.58
C ILE A 35 5.73 5.56 -9.44
N LYS A 36 5.53 5.20 -10.71
CA LYS A 36 4.69 5.97 -11.65
C LYS A 36 3.24 6.04 -11.18
N ILE A 37 2.64 4.92 -10.81
CA ILE A 37 1.25 4.88 -10.31
C ILE A 37 1.13 5.72 -9.05
N PHE A 38 2.05 5.55 -8.10
CA PHE A 38 2.01 6.29 -6.84
C PHE A 38 2.09 7.79 -7.10
N ASN A 39 3.05 8.26 -7.90
CA ASN A 39 3.22 9.68 -8.21
C ASN A 39 2.01 10.30 -8.91
N ILE A 40 1.31 9.54 -9.76
CA ILE A 40 0.09 10.00 -10.42
C ILE A 40 -1.05 10.16 -9.40
N LEU A 41 -1.27 9.15 -8.55
CA LEU A 41 -2.31 9.18 -7.53
C LEU A 41 -2.02 10.23 -6.44
N TYR A 42 -0.75 10.40 -6.07
CA TYR A 42 -0.30 11.36 -5.06
C TYR A 42 -0.65 12.81 -5.42
N LYS A 43 -0.63 13.15 -6.72
CA LYS A 43 -0.96 14.49 -7.24
C LYS A 43 -2.45 14.83 -7.21
N ILE A 44 -3.32 13.88 -6.89
CA ILE A 44 -4.76 14.11 -6.79
C ILE A 44 -5.09 14.70 -5.42
N LYS A 45 -5.84 15.81 -5.42
CA LYS A 45 -6.24 16.50 -4.18
C LYS A 45 -7.05 15.53 -3.30
N GLY A 46 -6.69 15.43 -2.03
CA GLY A 46 -7.35 14.53 -1.06
C GLY A 46 -6.81 13.09 -1.03
N ILE A 47 -6.01 12.65 -2.01
CA ILE A 47 -5.39 11.31 -1.99
C ILE A 47 -4.03 11.36 -1.27
N LYS A 48 -3.04 12.07 -1.83
CA LYS A 48 -1.70 12.27 -1.24
C LYS A 48 -1.06 10.96 -0.71
N SER A 49 -0.17 11.07 0.29
CA SER A 49 0.67 9.98 0.82
C SER A 49 -0.09 8.79 1.40
N THR A 50 -1.16 9.05 2.17
CA THR A 50 -1.89 7.98 2.87
C THR A 50 -3.10 7.48 2.08
N GLY A 51 -3.69 8.31 1.22
CA GLY A 51 -4.80 7.90 0.35
C GLY A 51 -4.34 7.05 -0.83
N THR A 52 -3.13 7.28 -1.36
CA THR A 52 -2.62 6.52 -2.52
C THR A 52 -2.57 5.01 -2.22
N PRO A 53 -1.92 4.53 -1.15
CA PRO A 53 -1.90 3.11 -0.82
C PRO A 53 -3.28 2.50 -0.53
N LYS A 54 -4.20 3.29 0.03
CA LYS A 54 -5.59 2.85 0.28
C LYS A 54 -6.31 2.56 -1.03
N LEU A 55 -6.23 3.46 -1.99
CA LEU A 55 -6.83 3.26 -3.32
C LEU A 55 -6.19 2.09 -4.06
N LEU A 56 -4.86 2.00 -4.02
CA LEU A 56 -4.14 0.88 -4.61
C LEU A 56 -4.58 -0.46 -4.02
N HIS A 57 -4.76 -0.54 -2.70
CA HIS A 57 -5.25 -1.72 -2.02
C HIS A 57 -6.67 -2.10 -2.45
N ILE A 58 -7.59 -1.12 -2.63
CA ILE A 58 -8.93 -1.37 -3.16
C ILE A 58 -8.87 -2.01 -4.56
N PHE A 59 -7.98 -1.53 -5.43
CA PHE A 59 -7.89 -2.03 -6.81
C PHE A 59 -7.14 -3.36 -6.94
N ALA A 60 -6.12 -3.61 -6.12
CA ALA A 60 -5.33 -4.85 -6.15
C ALA A 60 -4.97 -5.31 -4.73
N PRO A 61 -5.94 -5.86 -3.98
CA PRO A 61 -5.81 -6.21 -2.55
C PRO A 61 -4.87 -7.38 -2.29
N ASN A 62 -4.45 -8.11 -3.33
CA ASN A 62 -3.45 -9.18 -3.23
C ASN A 62 -2.00 -8.65 -3.32
N PHE A 63 -1.82 -7.42 -3.78
CA PHE A 63 -0.52 -6.87 -4.14
C PHE A 63 -0.14 -5.67 -3.28
N PHE A 64 -0.98 -4.64 -3.21
CA PHE A 64 -0.62 -3.41 -2.50
C PHE A 64 -0.97 -3.52 -1.02
N VAL A 65 0.03 -3.36 -0.14
CA VAL A 65 -0.20 -3.25 1.30
C VAL A 65 -0.58 -1.81 1.62
N MET A 66 -1.64 -1.64 2.41
CA MET A 66 -2.10 -0.34 2.86
C MET A 66 -1.18 0.20 3.97
N TRP A 67 -1.09 1.52 4.08
CA TRP A 67 -0.52 2.18 5.26
C TRP A 67 -1.32 3.42 5.64
N ASP A 68 -1.06 3.93 6.82
CA ASP A 68 -1.47 5.27 7.26
C ASP A 68 -0.26 6.01 7.86
N SER A 69 -0.49 7.18 8.46
CA SER A 69 0.59 7.97 9.04
C SER A 69 1.25 7.30 10.25
N TYR A 70 0.54 6.51 11.04
CA TYR A 70 1.11 5.77 12.17
C TYR A 70 1.99 4.62 11.69
N ILE A 71 1.47 3.81 10.76
CA ILE A 71 2.20 2.69 10.16
C ILE A 71 3.47 3.19 9.45
N ARG A 72 3.33 4.21 8.60
CA ARG A 72 4.43 4.83 7.88
C ARG A 72 5.55 5.30 8.83
N LYS A 73 5.16 6.02 9.90
CA LYS A 73 6.12 6.54 10.89
C LYS A 73 6.76 5.44 11.72
N TYR A 74 6.01 4.43 12.14
CA TYR A 74 6.51 3.27 12.88
C TYR A 74 7.63 2.55 12.10
N TYR A 75 7.40 2.39 10.79
CA TYR A 75 8.36 1.82 9.87
C TYR A 75 9.43 2.82 9.36
N LYS A 76 9.54 4.00 9.98
CA LYS A 76 10.58 5.02 9.75
C LYS A 76 10.60 5.65 8.35
N PHE A 77 9.51 5.61 7.60
CA PHE A 77 9.38 6.27 6.30
C PHE A 77 8.94 7.73 6.47
N LYS A 78 9.86 8.69 6.33
CA LYS A 78 9.61 10.09 6.70
C LYS A 78 8.93 10.94 5.61
N LYS A 79 9.23 10.68 4.33
CA LYS A 79 8.74 11.49 3.21
C LYS A 79 7.31 11.12 2.82
N GLY A 80 7.00 9.82 2.85
CA GLY A 80 5.72 9.30 2.39
C GLY A 80 5.49 9.50 0.89
N ASP A 81 6.59 9.55 0.14
CA ASP A 81 6.60 9.60 -1.32
C ASP A 81 6.57 8.19 -1.92
N ALA A 82 6.70 8.12 -3.24
CA ALA A 82 6.68 6.87 -3.98
C ALA A 82 7.83 5.92 -3.59
N GLU A 83 9.01 6.46 -3.31
CA GLU A 83 10.20 5.64 -2.98
C GLU A 83 10.05 5.05 -1.57
N ASP A 84 9.58 5.84 -0.61
CA ASP A 84 9.22 5.35 0.72
C ASP A 84 8.16 4.24 0.62
N TYR A 85 7.14 4.41 -0.22
CA TYR A 85 6.10 3.40 -0.37
C TYR A 85 6.62 2.11 -1.05
N PHE A 86 7.48 2.23 -2.06
CA PHE A 86 8.10 1.08 -2.70
C PHE A 86 8.96 0.28 -1.71
N ASN A 87 9.79 0.98 -0.93
CA ASN A 87 10.60 0.36 0.11
C ASN A 87 9.77 -0.25 1.23
N PHE A 88 8.63 0.36 1.57
CA PHE A 88 7.64 -0.24 2.46
C PHE A 88 7.10 -1.56 1.91
N LEU A 89 6.71 -1.64 0.63
CA LEU A 89 6.24 -2.90 0.03
C LEU A 89 7.32 -3.99 0.08
N LYS A 90 8.58 -3.65 -0.20
CA LYS A 90 9.72 -4.59 -0.07
C LYS A 90 9.84 -5.13 1.34
N MET A 91 9.81 -4.25 2.34
CA MET A 91 9.92 -4.67 3.73
C MET A 91 8.72 -5.54 4.17
N MET A 92 7.50 -5.19 3.75
CA MET A 92 6.31 -6.00 4.04
C MET A 92 6.41 -7.37 3.38
N GLN A 93 6.88 -7.45 2.13
CA GLN A 93 7.12 -8.72 1.48
C GLN A 93 8.18 -9.54 2.25
N GLN A 94 9.34 -8.96 2.57
CA GLN A 94 10.42 -9.66 3.25
C GLN A 94 9.98 -10.21 4.61
N ASN A 95 9.30 -9.39 5.41
CA ASN A 95 8.90 -9.74 6.77
C ASN A 95 7.78 -10.78 6.81
N PHE A 96 6.92 -10.85 5.80
CA PHE A 96 5.69 -11.65 5.87
C PHE A 96 5.54 -12.70 4.76
N LYS A 97 6.45 -12.77 3.76
CA LYS A 97 6.35 -13.74 2.64
C LYS A 97 6.27 -15.21 3.08
N HIS A 98 6.85 -15.54 4.24
CA HIS A 98 6.88 -16.90 4.76
C HIS A 98 5.54 -17.33 5.39
N LEU A 99 4.65 -16.39 5.69
CA LEU A 99 3.37 -16.71 6.33
C LEU A 99 2.44 -17.51 5.39
N LYS A 100 1.75 -18.48 5.98
CA LYS A 100 0.64 -19.22 5.37
C LYS A 100 -0.66 -18.65 5.92
N ILE A 101 -1.44 -18.01 5.05
CA ILE A 101 -2.74 -17.45 5.44
C ILE A 101 -3.79 -18.54 5.25
N ASN A 102 -4.26 -19.11 6.37
CA ASN A 102 -5.22 -20.23 6.37
C ASN A 102 -6.69 -19.78 6.29
N LYS A 103 -6.95 -18.49 6.09
CA LYS A 103 -8.31 -17.93 6.00
C LYS A 103 -8.69 -17.78 4.53
N LYS A 104 -9.70 -18.54 4.09
CA LYS A 104 -10.13 -18.73 2.68
C LYS A 104 -10.40 -17.42 1.89
N ARG A 105 -10.60 -16.28 2.56
CA ARG A 105 -10.90 -14.98 1.95
C ARG A 105 -9.87 -13.88 2.29
N MET A 106 -8.77 -14.20 2.95
CA MET A 106 -7.78 -13.21 3.38
C MET A 106 -6.53 -13.28 2.51
N THR A 107 -6.17 -12.15 1.91
CA THR A 107 -4.92 -12.01 1.16
C THR A 107 -3.77 -11.75 2.14
N LEU A 108 -2.53 -12.06 1.74
CA LEU A 108 -1.37 -11.71 2.57
C LEU A 108 -1.29 -10.20 2.84
N ALA A 109 -1.50 -9.38 1.80
CA ALA A 109 -1.48 -7.93 1.96
C ALA A 109 -2.58 -7.43 2.92
N LYS A 110 -3.76 -8.06 2.93
CA LYS A 110 -4.83 -7.74 3.87
C LYS A 110 -4.49 -8.18 5.30
N ALA A 111 -3.89 -9.35 5.48
CA ALA A 111 -3.45 -9.81 6.80
C ALA A 111 -2.40 -8.87 7.41
N ILE A 112 -1.44 -8.40 6.59
CA ILE A 112 -0.43 -7.42 7.01
C ILE A 112 -1.09 -6.09 7.39
N ASP A 113 -2.05 -5.63 6.60
CA ASP A 113 -2.82 -4.41 6.90
C ASP A 113 -3.55 -4.50 8.25
N GLU A 114 -4.29 -5.58 8.50
CA GLU A 114 -4.98 -5.78 9.78
C GLU A 114 -4.01 -5.87 10.96
N TYR A 115 -2.90 -6.61 10.81
CA TYR A 115 -1.87 -6.70 11.82
C TYR A 115 -1.28 -5.32 12.15
N ASN A 116 -0.89 -4.55 11.13
CA ASN A 116 -0.32 -3.22 11.30
C ASN A 116 -1.32 -2.27 11.94
N TYR A 117 -2.59 -2.33 11.54
CA TYR A 117 -3.63 -1.50 12.15
C TYR A 117 -3.79 -1.79 13.65
N ILE A 118 -3.88 -3.07 14.02
CA ILE A 118 -4.05 -3.48 15.43
C ILE A 118 -2.80 -3.16 16.27
N LYS A 119 -1.61 -3.42 15.74
CA LYS A 119 -0.36 -3.28 16.50
C LYS A 119 0.21 -1.87 16.52
N ILE A 120 -0.11 -1.04 15.54
CA ILE A 120 0.51 0.28 15.37
C ILE A 120 -0.53 1.39 15.43
N THR A 121 -1.55 1.33 14.57
CA THR A 121 -2.52 2.42 14.43
C THR A 121 -3.42 2.55 15.66
N LEU A 122 -4.01 1.46 16.15
CA LEU A 122 -4.90 1.50 17.33
C LEU A 122 -4.20 2.06 18.58
N PRO A 123 -3.00 1.58 18.98
CA PRO A 123 -2.27 2.18 20.10
C PRO A 123 -1.91 3.66 19.87
N GLY A 124 -1.54 4.03 18.65
CA GLY A 124 -1.25 5.42 18.28
C GLY A 124 -2.46 6.34 18.45
N LEU A 125 -3.65 5.87 18.05
CA LEU A 125 -4.91 6.59 18.25
C LEU A 125 -5.29 6.71 19.73
N ALA A 126 -5.10 5.66 20.52
CA ALA A 126 -5.37 5.68 21.96
C ALA A 126 -4.48 6.69 22.71
N LYS A 127 -3.19 6.77 22.34
CA LYS A 127 -2.25 7.75 22.93
C LYS A 127 -2.60 9.20 22.60
N LYS A 128 -3.17 9.47 21.42
CA LYS A 128 -3.56 10.83 21.01
C LYS A 128 -4.82 11.35 21.72
N LYS A 129 -5.63 10.45 22.29
CA LYS A 129 -6.86 10.78 23.01
C LYS A 129 -6.63 11.08 24.51
N LYS A 130 -5.42 10.80 25.01
CA LYS A 130 -4.95 11.24 26.32
C LYS A 130 -4.20 12.55 26.18
#